data_AF-A0A958HU42-F1
#
_entry.id   AF-A0A958HU42-F1
#
_cell.length_a   1.000
_cell.length_b   1.000
_cell.length_c   1.000
_cell.angle_alpha   90.00
_cell.angle_beta   90.00
_cell.angle_gamma   90.00
#
_symmetry.space_group_name_H-M   'P 1'
#
loop_
_entity.id
_entity.type
_entity.pdbx_description
1 polymer ?
#
loop_
_entity_poly.entity_id
_entity_poly.type
_entity_poly.pdbx_seq_one_letter_code
_entity_poly.pdbx_strand_id
1 'polypeptide(L)'
;PLQLEGSVPAYVGRYNGLYLDGMVDHFQIYRQALSDAEIADLELQAPLINLHFNDPANSSVFVNSAGSPHGVCSPGHCPVSGTKGQVGTAVHFDGVDDQVSMSHDNSFDTDSFSAGMWVRPERRPRDQIMLSTDPNVGVRYHLTIPANSLNVYAQTRGTDCAYTAAREMTSSTPMIENAWNHIMLTYANGEQRLYINGSLSTSQQVTGG
;
A
#
# COMPACT_ATOMS: atom_id res chain seq x y z
N PRO A 1 11.16 -5.92 17.69
CA PRO A 1 10.20 -4.80 17.55
C PRO A 1 10.43 -4.08 16.22
N LEU A 2 9.37 -3.66 15.52
CA LEU A 2 9.41 -2.74 14.41
C LEU A 2 9.18 -1.33 15.00
N GLN A 3 10.18 -0.79 15.69
CA GLN A 3 10.10 0.60 16.15
C GLN A 3 10.21 1.51 14.94
N LEU A 4 9.12 2.20 14.66
CA LEU A 4 9.02 3.16 13.57
C LEU A 4 9.53 4.54 14.01
N GLU A 5 10.63 4.61 14.75
CA GLU A 5 11.17 5.90 15.20
C GLU A 5 11.64 6.76 14.01
N GLY A 6 11.04 7.95 13.89
CA GLY A 6 11.30 8.94 12.84
C GLY A 6 10.06 9.18 11.97
N SER A 7 9.81 10.45 11.63
CA SER A 7 8.69 10.86 10.78
C SER A 7 8.90 10.40 9.34
N VAL A 8 8.43 9.20 8.98
CA VAL A 8 8.58 8.63 7.64
C VAL A 8 7.22 8.67 6.94
N PRO A 9 6.99 9.61 6.00
CA PRO A 9 5.77 9.64 5.20
C PRO A 9 5.53 8.32 4.46
N ALA A 10 4.26 8.01 4.22
CA ALA A 10 3.85 6.92 3.34
C ALA A 10 3.36 7.49 2.00
N TYR A 11 3.57 6.74 0.92
CA TYR A 11 3.22 7.14 -0.43
C TYR A 11 2.41 6.02 -1.11
N VAL A 12 1.31 6.39 -1.76
CA VAL A 12 0.68 5.56 -2.78
C VAL A 12 1.23 5.98 -4.14
N GLY A 13 1.68 5.02 -4.94
CA GLY A 13 2.06 5.26 -6.34
C GLY A 13 3.51 5.66 -6.62
N ARG A 14 4.37 5.88 -5.61
CA ARG A 14 5.79 6.25 -5.82
C ARG A 14 6.78 5.55 -4.89
N TYR A 15 7.97 5.25 -5.43
CA TYR A 15 9.17 4.84 -4.69
C TYR A 15 10.42 4.94 -5.56
N ASN A 16 11.42 5.72 -5.14
CA ASN A 16 12.75 5.78 -5.78
C ASN A 16 12.73 5.90 -7.33
N GLY A 17 11.84 6.73 -7.87
CA GLY A 17 11.69 6.93 -9.32
C GLY A 17 10.85 5.86 -10.05
N LEU A 18 10.29 4.88 -9.32
CA LEU A 18 9.26 3.98 -9.80
C LEU A 18 7.87 4.58 -9.54
N TYR A 19 6.93 4.29 -10.44
CA TYR A 19 5.57 4.81 -10.39
C TYR A 19 4.54 3.76 -10.78
N LEU A 20 3.36 3.82 -10.16
CA LEU A 20 2.23 2.95 -10.50
C LEU A 20 1.60 3.35 -11.83
N ASP A 21 1.30 2.40 -12.70
CA ASP A 21 0.48 2.59 -13.90
C ASP A 21 -0.80 1.77 -13.75
N GLY A 22 -1.84 2.40 -13.20
CA GLY A 22 -3.04 1.70 -12.80
C GLY A 22 -3.94 2.50 -11.86
N MET A 23 -5.03 1.88 -11.43
CA MET A 23 -6.02 2.53 -10.56
C MET A 23 -5.94 1.99 -9.13
N VAL A 24 -6.14 2.87 -8.15
CA VAL A 24 -6.26 2.51 -6.73
C VAL A 24 -7.57 3.05 -6.18
N ASP A 25 -8.21 2.21 -5.38
CA ASP A 25 -9.46 2.50 -4.66
C ASP A 25 -9.35 1.97 -3.23
N HIS A 26 -10.05 2.59 -2.28
CA HIS A 26 -10.19 2.13 -0.89
C HIS A 26 -8.85 1.69 -0.26
N PHE A 27 -7.90 2.62 -0.13
CA PHE A 27 -6.61 2.40 0.51
C PHE A 27 -6.73 2.47 2.04
N GLN A 28 -6.21 1.46 2.73
CA GLN A 28 -6.34 1.33 4.17
C GLN A 28 -5.04 0.93 4.87
N ILE A 29 -4.76 1.53 6.03
CA ILE A 29 -3.71 1.09 6.96
C ILE A 29 -4.32 0.89 8.35
N TYR A 30 -4.00 -0.24 9.00
CA TYR A 30 -4.42 -0.62 10.34
C TYR A 30 -3.20 -0.77 11.26
N ARG A 31 -3.38 -0.43 12.55
CA ARG A 31 -2.32 -0.61 13.57
C ARG A 31 -2.07 -2.07 13.96
N GLN A 32 -3.02 -2.95 13.66
CA GLN A 32 -2.94 -4.36 14.01
C GLN A 32 -2.80 -5.22 12.77
N ALA A 33 -2.18 -6.39 12.92
CA ALA A 33 -2.31 -7.44 11.92
C ALA A 33 -3.74 -7.97 11.96
N LEU A 34 -4.47 -7.86 10.86
CA LEU A 34 -5.78 -8.48 10.71
C LEU A 34 -5.60 -9.98 10.51
N SER A 35 -6.46 -10.76 11.16
CA SER A 35 -6.58 -12.20 10.94
C SER A 35 -7.28 -12.53 9.63
N ASP A 36 -7.20 -13.78 9.17
CA ASP A 36 -7.89 -14.26 7.96
C ASP A 36 -9.39 -13.95 7.99
N ALA A 37 -10.03 -14.11 9.16
CA ALA A 37 -11.46 -13.81 9.33
C ALA A 37 -11.76 -12.31 9.23
N GLU A 38 -10.88 -11.45 9.77
CA GLU A 38 -11.04 -9.99 9.69
C GLU A 38 -10.73 -9.47 8.28
N ILE A 39 -9.84 -10.12 7.53
CA ILE A 39 -9.59 -9.78 6.13
C ILE A 39 -10.78 -10.16 5.24
N ALA A 40 -11.50 -11.23 5.59
CA ALA A 40 -12.76 -11.56 4.95
C ALA A 40 -13.89 -10.57 5.29
N ASP A 41 -13.78 -9.85 6.42
CA ASP A 41 -14.78 -8.92 6.94
C ASP A 41 -14.18 -7.57 7.38
N LEU A 42 -13.62 -6.85 6.39
CA LEU A 42 -12.95 -5.57 6.61
C LEU A 42 -13.90 -4.47 7.12
N GLU A 43 -15.20 -4.61 6.89
CA GLU A 43 -16.24 -3.63 7.25
C GLU A 43 -16.40 -3.43 8.77
N LEU A 44 -15.90 -4.36 9.59
CA LEU A 44 -15.96 -4.26 11.06
C LEU A 44 -14.75 -3.58 11.70
N GLN A 45 -13.75 -3.18 10.91
CA GLN A 45 -12.47 -2.69 11.41
C GLN A 45 -12.37 -1.16 11.31
N ALA A 46 -11.70 -0.54 12.28
CA ALA A 46 -11.43 0.89 12.29
C ALA A 46 -9.98 1.15 11.80
N PRO A 47 -9.77 1.46 10.51
CA PRO A 47 -8.46 1.78 9.97
C PRO A 47 -7.89 3.09 10.54
N LEU A 48 -6.56 3.19 10.64
CA LEU A 48 -5.84 4.43 10.95
C LEU A 48 -5.83 5.38 9.75
N ILE A 49 -5.57 4.85 8.55
CA ILE A 49 -5.73 5.57 7.28
C ILE A 49 -6.81 4.85 6.49
N ASN A 50 -7.75 5.60 5.94
CA ASN A 50 -8.79 5.08 5.06
C ASN A 50 -9.10 6.09 3.97
N LEU A 51 -8.39 6.00 2.85
CA LEU A 51 -8.61 6.84 1.68
C LEU A 51 -9.51 6.09 0.70
N HIS A 52 -10.78 6.50 0.66
CA HIS A 52 -11.73 5.91 -0.28
C HIS A 52 -11.50 6.35 -1.72
N PHE A 53 -10.77 7.45 -1.96
CA PHE A 53 -10.59 8.04 -3.30
C PHE A 53 -11.90 8.35 -4.04
N ASN A 54 -12.94 8.66 -3.25
CA ASN A 54 -14.24 9.12 -3.70
C ASN A 54 -14.28 10.65 -3.97
N ASP A 55 -13.11 11.26 -4.09
CA ASP A 55 -12.94 12.70 -4.23
C ASP A 55 -13.29 13.17 -5.67
N PRO A 56 -13.81 14.40 -5.83
CA PRO A 56 -14.14 14.96 -7.14
C PRO A 56 -12.95 15.00 -8.12
N ALA A 57 -13.24 15.08 -9.41
CA ALA A 57 -12.22 15.22 -10.44
C ALA A 57 -11.30 16.42 -10.19
N ASN A 58 -10.00 16.23 -10.43
CA ASN A 58 -8.93 17.21 -10.19
C ASN A 58 -8.68 17.56 -8.72
N SER A 59 -9.03 16.67 -7.78
CA SER A 59 -8.69 16.83 -6.37
C SER A 59 -7.18 16.67 -6.14
N SER A 60 -6.60 17.52 -5.29
CA SER A 60 -5.22 17.42 -4.79
C SER A 60 -5.11 17.08 -3.30
N VAL A 61 -6.25 17.00 -2.63
CA VAL A 61 -6.41 16.60 -1.23
C VAL A 61 -7.45 15.49 -1.21
N PHE A 62 -7.10 14.38 -0.56
CA PHE A 62 -7.91 13.17 -0.45
C PHE A 62 -8.33 12.99 1.00
N VAL A 63 -9.64 12.86 1.21
CA VAL A 63 -10.20 12.78 2.56
C VAL A 63 -10.43 11.34 3.01
N ASN A 64 -10.41 11.14 4.32
CA ASN A 64 -10.82 9.87 4.92
C ASN A 64 -12.35 9.74 5.00
N SER A 65 -12.85 8.62 5.53
CA SER A 65 -14.30 8.38 5.70
C SER A 65 -15.01 9.41 6.60
N ALA A 66 -14.30 10.11 7.47
CA ALA A 66 -14.81 11.18 8.30
C ALA A 66 -14.72 12.58 7.63
N GLY A 67 -14.23 12.64 6.39
CA GLY A 67 -14.04 13.89 5.64
C GLY A 67 -12.79 14.69 6.04
N SER A 68 -11.88 14.12 6.84
CA SER A 68 -10.63 14.78 7.23
C SER A 68 -9.53 14.51 6.19
N PRO A 69 -8.72 15.52 5.80
CA PRO A 69 -7.66 15.34 4.80
C PRO A 69 -6.56 14.42 5.32
N HIS A 70 -6.31 13.31 4.61
CA HIS A 70 -5.32 12.30 5.00
C HIS A 70 -4.31 11.99 3.89
N GLY A 71 -4.60 12.35 2.63
CA GLY A 71 -3.67 12.24 1.50
C GLY A 71 -3.58 13.57 0.75
N VAL A 72 -2.39 13.89 0.23
CA VAL A 72 -2.16 15.07 -0.62
C VAL A 72 -1.27 14.72 -1.79
N CYS A 73 -1.40 15.45 -2.89
CA CYS A 73 -0.48 15.35 -4.02
C CYS A 73 -0.03 16.74 -4.47
N SER A 74 1.18 16.82 -5.02
CA SER A 74 1.75 18.07 -5.51
C SER A 74 1.17 18.42 -6.88
N PRO A 75 0.95 19.72 -7.20
CA PRO A 75 0.49 20.13 -8.52
C PRO A 75 1.36 19.54 -9.64
N GLY A 76 0.71 18.92 -10.63
CA GLY A 76 1.40 18.27 -11.76
C GLY A 76 1.90 16.85 -11.48
N HIS A 77 1.70 16.32 -10.26
CA HIS A 77 2.09 14.96 -9.85
C HIS A 77 0.92 14.26 -9.10
N CYS A 78 -0.30 14.58 -9.52
CA CYS A 78 -1.53 14.12 -8.89
C CYS A 78 -2.20 13.09 -9.79
N PRO A 79 -2.55 11.90 -9.26
CA PRO A 79 -3.32 10.95 -10.05
C PRO A 79 -4.68 11.52 -10.42
N VAL A 80 -5.22 11.07 -11.55
CA VAL A 80 -6.53 11.51 -12.04
C VAL A 80 -7.62 10.96 -11.11
N SER A 81 -8.29 11.85 -10.38
CA SER A 81 -9.41 11.56 -9.48
C SER A 81 -10.78 11.55 -10.18
N GLY A 82 -11.79 10.95 -9.55
CA GLY A 82 -13.15 10.89 -10.08
C GLY A 82 -13.36 9.85 -11.19
N THR A 83 -12.41 8.93 -11.37
CA THR A 83 -12.55 7.81 -12.32
C THR A 83 -13.41 6.71 -11.71
N LYS A 84 -14.09 5.87 -12.51
CA LYS A 84 -14.95 4.81 -11.95
C LYS A 84 -14.11 3.80 -11.13
N GLY A 85 -14.44 3.67 -9.85
CA GLY A 85 -13.77 2.78 -8.90
C GLY A 85 -14.35 1.37 -8.84
N GLN A 86 -13.82 0.57 -7.92
CA GLN A 86 -14.45 -0.66 -7.45
C GLN A 86 -15.69 -0.32 -6.63
N VAL A 87 -15.59 0.69 -5.76
CA VAL A 87 -16.69 1.26 -4.98
C VAL A 87 -16.70 2.78 -5.16
N GLY A 88 -17.70 3.30 -5.88
CA GLY A 88 -17.76 4.73 -6.18
C GLY A 88 -16.73 5.15 -7.24
N THR A 89 -15.78 6.00 -6.85
CA THR A 89 -14.68 6.48 -7.71
C THR A 89 -13.31 6.07 -7.17
N ALA A 90 -12.32 6.19 -8.03
CA ALA A 90 -10.93 5.85 -7.77
C ALA A 90 -9.98 6.93 -8.33
N VAL A 91 -8.72 6.79 -7.97
CA VAL A 91 -7.60 7.54 -8.57
C VAL A 91 -6.89 6.68 -9.61
N HIS A 92 -6.47 7.29 -10.71
CA HIS A 92 -5.72 6.66 -11.80
C HIS A 92 -4.33 7.28 -11.92
N PHE A 93 -3.30 6.47 -11.72
CA PHE A 93 -1.89 6.82 -11.84
C PHE A 93 -1.38 6.51 -13.24
N ASP A 94 -0.65 7.44 -13.84
CA ASP A 94 -0.17 7.34 -15.23
C ASP A 94 1.16 6.56 -15.41
N GLY A 95 1.82 6.21 -14.30
CA GLY A 95 3.09 5.50 -14.30
C GLY A 95 4.31 6.36 -14.64
N VAL A 96 4.20 7.69 -14.54
CA VAL A 96 5.26 8.66 -14.83
C VAL A 96 5.71 9.41 -13.58
N ASP A 97 4.81 10.09 -12.86
CA ASP A 97 5.18 10.87 -11.67
C ASP A 97 4.08 11.03 -10.61
N ASP A 98 2.90 10.46 -10.84
CA ASP A 98 1.76 10.55 -9.93
C ASP A 98 2.03 9.91 -8.55
N GLN A 99 1.62 10.60 -7.49
CA GLN A 99 1.72 10.10 -6.12
C GLN A 99 0.66 10.71 -5.20
N VAL A 100 0.29 9.97 -4.16
CA VAL A 100 -0.42 10.52 -3.00
C VAL A 100 0.46 10.32 -1.78
N SER A 101 0.87 11.42 -1.14
CA SER A 101 1.63 11.40 0.10
C SER A 101 0.70 11.51 1.30
N MET A 102 1.03 10.75 2.33
CA MET A 102 0.36 10.75 3.61
C MET A 102 1.40 11.16 4.64
N SER A 103 1.06 12.19 5.43
CA SER A 103 1.96 12.64 6.49
C SER A 103 2.17 11.53 7.50
N HIS A 104 3.39 11.45 8.04
CA HIS A 104 3.67 10.53 9.13
C HIS A 104 2.77 10.86 10.33
N ASP A 105 2.27 9.81 10.98
CA ASP A 105 1.60 9.88 12.26
C ASP A 105 2.28 8.86 13.19
N ASN A 106 2.61 9.26 14.42
CA ASN A 106 3.24 8.36 15.39
C ASN A 106 2.34 7.16 15.75
N SER A 107 1.05 7.24 15.45
CA SER A 107 0.12 6.10 15.52
C SER A 107 0.46 4.98 14.56
N PHE A 108 1.23 5.26 13.51
CA PHE A 108 1.76 4.24 12.64
C PHE A 108 2.87 3.47 13.31
N ASP A 109 3.47 3.97 14.40
CA ASP A 109 4.64 3.38 15.03
C ASP A 109 4.31 2.12 15.85
N THR A 110 4.27 0.98 15.17
CA THR A 110 3.81 -0.29 15.75
C THR A 110 4.60 -1.51 15.26
N ASP A 111 4.74 -2.49 16.16
CA ASP A 111 5.36 -3.80 15.93
C ASP A 111 4.49 -4.73 15.05
N SER A 112 3.26 -4.33 14.79
CA SER A 112 2.33 -5.00 13.89
C SER A 112 1.61 -4.00 13.01
N PHE A 113 1.22 -4.36 11.79
CA PHE A 113 0.36 -3.51 10.97
C PHE A 113 -0.37 -4.34 9.93
N SER A 114 -1.38 -3.72 9.31
CA SER A 114 -1.90 -4.19 8.03
C SER A 114 -2.02 -3.03 7.06
N ALA A 115 -1.75 -3.27 5.78
CA ALA A 115 -1.94 -2.29 4.72
C ALA A 115 -2.58 -2.97 3.51
N GLY A 116 -3.65 -2.38 2.99
CA GLY A 116 -4.42 -2.95 1.90
C GLY A 116 -5.03 -1.91 0.98
N MET A 117 -5.39 -2.34 -0.22
CA MET A 117 -6.06 -1.50 -1.20
C MET A 117 -6.77 -2.36 -2.25
N TRP A 118 -7.75 -1.76 -2.93
CA TRP A 118 -8.16 -2.22 -4.24
C TRP A 118 -7.23 -1.64 -5.30
N VAL A 119 -6.72 -2.48 -6.18
CA VAL A 119 -5.86 -2.09 -7.30
C VAL A 119 -6.36 -2.71 -8.60
N ARG A 120 -6.33 -1.93 -9.69
CA ARG A 120 -6.60 -2.39 -11.06
C ARG A 120 -5.35 -2.19 -11.92
N PRO A 121 -4.45 -3.18 -11.96
CA PRO A 121 -3.15 -3.04 -12.62
C PRO A 121 -3.17 -3.47 -14.09
N GLU A 122 -2.25 -2.91 -14.87
CA GLU A 122 -1.84 -3.41 -16.19
C GLU A 122 -0.43 -3.99 -16.11
N ARG A 123 -0.13 -5.04 -16.89
CA ARG A 123 1.24 -5.57 -16.96
C ARG A 123 2.14 -4.62 -17.74
N ARG A 124 3.22 -4.16 -17.11
CA ARG A 124 4.20 -3.24 -17.71
C ARG A 124 5.61 -3.84 -17.74
N PRO A 125 6.47 -3.45 -18.70
CA PRO A 125 7.88 -3.88 -18.76
C PRO A 125 8.78 -3.11 -17.78
N ARG A 126 8.24 -2.71 -16.62
CA ARG A 126 8.92 -1.98 -15.55
C ARG A 126 8.25 -2.33 -14.21
N ASP A 127 9.01 -2.20 -13.14
CA ASP A 127 8.45 -2.33 -11.79
C ASP A 127 7.49 -1.17 -11.51
N GLN A 128 6.37 -1.47 -10.87
CA GLN A 128 5.33 -0.50 -10.52
C GLN A 128 5.11 -0.53 -9.02
N ILE A 129 5.05 0.62 -8.39
CA ILE A 129 4.97 0.71 -6.92
C ILE A 129 3.58 1.11 -6.46
N MET A 130 2.96 0.28 -5.64
CA MET A 130 1.62 0.55 -5.10
C MET A 130 1.69 1.36 -3.81
N LEU A 131 2.52 0.92 -2.86
CA LEU A 131 2.68 1.53 -1.54
C LEU A 131 4.15 1.55 -1.16
N SER A 132 4.64 2.64 -0.56
CA SER A 132 5.96 2.66 0.07
C SER A 132 6.02 3.61 1.25
N THR A 133 6.99 3.41 2.14
CA THR A 133 7.43 4.46 3.08
C THR A 133 8.60 5.24 2.49
N ASP A 134 8.81 6.48 2.96
CA ASP A 134 9.79 7.40 2.39
C ASP A 134 11.20 6.80 2.23
N PRO A 135 11.71 6.70 0.98
CA PRO A 135 13.01 6.12 0.71
C PRO A 135 14.19 6.95 1.20
N ASN A 136 14.00 8.25 1.46
CA ASN A 136 15.07 9.16 1.89
C ASN A 136 15.32 9.10 3.40
N VAL A 137 14.35 8.61 4.17
CA VAL A 137 14.42 8.54 5.63
C VAL A 137 14.61 7.09 6.11
N GLY A 138 14.16 6.12 5.32
CA GLY A 138 14.37 4.70 5.58
C GLY A 138 13.18 3.90 5.06
N VAL A 139 13.44 3.00 4.12
CA VAL A 139 12.39 2.12 3.56
C VAL A 139 12.07 1.07 4.59
N ARG A 140 10.84 1.10 5.11
CA ARG A 140 10.37 0.18 6.14
C ARG A 140 9.47 -0.89 5.56
N TYR A 141 8.64 -0.52 4.59
CA TYR A 141 7.92 -1.46 3.76
C TYR A 141 7.59 -0.88 2.39
N HIS A 142 7.45 -1.76 1.40
CA HIS A 142 6.86 -1.40 0.12
C HIS A 142 6.11 -2.57 -0.51
N LEU A 143 5.20 -2.24 -1.42
CA LEU A 143 4.44 -3.17 -2.25
C LEU A 143 4.65 -2.81 -3.72
N THR A 144 5.13 -3.77 -4.50
CA THR A 144 5.55 -3.61 -5.90
C THR A 144 4.87 -4.66 -6.78
N ILE A 145 4.56 -4.29 -8.01
CA ILE A 145 4.23 -5.21 -9.11
C ILE A 145 5.50 -5.31 -9.96
N PRO A 146 6.21 -6.45 -9.97
CA PRO A 146 7.43 -6.59 -10.75
C PRO A 146 7.20 -6.47 -12.25
N ALA A 147 8.24 -6.07 -12.98
CA ALA A 147 8.23 -5.97 -14.44
C ALA A 147 7.74 -7.28 -15.09
N ASN A 148 6.84 -7.14 -16.06
CA ASN A 148 6.21 -8.23 -16.81
C ASN A 148 5.46 -9.25 -15.93
N SER A 149 5.08 -8.85 -14.71
CA SER A 149 4.38 -9.69 -13.74
C SER A 149 3.04 -9.07 -13.33
N LEU A 150 2.21 -9.88 -12.68
CA LEU A 150 1.04 -9.44 -11.91
C LEU A 150 1.09 -9.99 -10.48
N ASN A 151 2.21 -10.57 -10.08
CA ASN A 151 2.42 -10.96 -8.70
C ASN A 151 2.72 -9.71 -7.87
N VAL A 152 2.34 -9.74 -6.60
CA VAL A 152 2.65 -8.68 -5.64
C VAL A 152 3.92 -9.07 -4.91
N TYR A 153 4.94 -8.23 -5.01
CA TYR A 153 6.16 -8.31 -4.24
C TYR A 153 6.04 -7.37 -3.04
N ALA A 154 6.27 -7.89 -1.84
CA ALA A 154 6.36 -7.10 -0.63
C ALA A 154 7.77 -7.19 -0.07
N GLN A 155 8.33 -6.03 0.28
CA GLN A 155 9.54 -5.94 1.07
C GLN A 155 9.21 -5.22 2.36
N THR A 156 9.82 -5.67 3.44
CA THR A 156 9.81 -4.98 4.72
C THR A 156 11.21 -4.97 5.32
N ARG A 157 11.49 -4.06 6.24
CA ARG A 157 12.75 -4.00 6.98
C ARG A 157 12.47 -3.98 8.47
N GLY A 158 13.26 -4.73 9.23
CA GLY A 158 13.28 -4.67 10.70
C GLY A 158 13.89 -3.36 11.21
N THR A 159 13.98 -3.22 12.54
CA THR A 159 14.58 -2.04 13.22
C THR A 159 16.02 -1.77 12.87
N ASP A 160 16.74 -2.80 12.45
CA ASP A 160 18.12 -2.65 12.05
C ASP A 160 18.11 -2.12 10.63
N CYS A 161 18.11 -0.79 10.48
CA CYS A 161 18.24 -0.07 9.21
C CYS A 161 19.51 -0.46 8.39
N ALA A 162 20.26 -1.48 8.82
CA ALA A 162 21.26 -2.15 8.03
C ALA A 162 20.60 -2.76 6.77
N TYR A 163 21.08 -2.33 5.60
CA TYR A 163 20.60 -2.73 4.27
C TYR A 163 20.53 -4.25 4.01
N THR A 164 21.07 -5.09 4.90
CA THR A 164 21.26 -6.53 4.73
C THR A 164 20.12 -7.41 5.28
N ALA A 165 19.07 -6.84 5.88
CA ALA A 165 17.99 -7.59 6.54
C ALA A 165 16.59 -7.40 5.91
N ALA A 166 16.51 -7.00 4.64
CA ALA A 166 15.23 -6.94 3.94
C ALA A 166 14.54 -8.31 3.96
N ARG A 167 13.26 -8.33 4.32
CA ARG A 167 12.41 -9.51 4.26
C ARG A 167 11.51 -9.36 3.06
N GLU A 168 11.53 -10.36 2.19
CA GLU A 168 10.97 -10.30 0.85
C GLU A 168 10.04 -11.47 0.62
N MET A 169 8.85 -11.17 0.10
CA MET A 169 7.88 -12.17 -0.28
C MET A 169 7.24 -11.80 -1.61
N THR A 170 7.00 -12.79 -2.44
CA THR A 170 6.23 -12.63 -3.69
C THR A 170 4.99 -13.49 -3.61
N SER A 171 3.85 -12.93 -4.00
CA SER A 171 2.58 -13.66 -4.05
C SER A 171 2.73 -14.95 -4.88
N SER A 172 2.11 -16.04 -4.43
CA SER A 172 2.11 -17.30 -5.17
C SER A 172 1.07 -17.29 -6.30
N THR A 173 0.05 -16.45 -6.16
CA THR A 173 -0.99 -16.21 -7.15
C THR A 173 -0.85 -14.81 -7.76
N PRO A 174 -0.96 -14.67 -9.09
CA PRO A 174 -1.00 -13.36 -9.74
C PRO A 174 -2.34 -12.67 -9.47
N MET A 175 -2.34 -11.34 -9.53
CA MET A 175 -3.54 -10.53 -9.71
C MET A 175 -4.16 -10.76 -11.09
N ILE A 176 -5.45 -10.47 -11.21
CA ILE A 176 -6.17 -10.48 -12.49
C ILE A 176 -5.89 -9.16 -13.21
N GLU A 177 -5.34 -9.24 -14.42
CA GLU A 177 -5.03 -8.07 -15.24
C GLU A 177 -6.29 -7.27 -15.59
N ASN A 178 -6.19 -5.94 -15.58
CA ASN A 178 -7.28 -5.03 -15.98
C ASN A 178 -8.59 -5.22 -15.18
N ALA A 179 -8.53 -5.88 -14.02
CA ALA A 179 -9.63 -6.08 -13.10
C ALA A 179 -9.25 -5.59 -11.70
N TRP A 180 -10.26 -5.29 -10.89
CA TRP A 180 -10.06 -4.91 -9.50
C TRP A 180 -9.62 -6.13 -8.68
N ASN A 181 -8.51 -5.97 -7.97
CA ASN A 181 -7.97 -6.96 -7.04
C ASN A 181 -7.84 -6.32 -5.67
N HIS A 182 -8.25 -7.03 -4.63
CA HIS A 182 -8.00 -6.59 -3.26
C HIS A 182 -6.68 -7.18 -2.78
N ILE A 183 -5.74 -6.35 -2.36
CA ILE A 183 -4.46 -6.78 -1.81
C ILE A 183 -4.38 -6.41 -0.34
N MET A 184 -3.79 -7.27 0.48
CA MET A 184 -3.57 -6.99 1.90
C MET A 184 -2.24 -7.58 2.36
N LEU A 185 -1.39 -6.75 2.95
CA LEU A 185 -0.19 -7.15 3.68
C LEU A 185 -0.49 -7.05 5.18
N THR A 186 -0.17 -8.09 5.93
CA THR A 186 -0.19 -8.05 7.40
C THR A 186 1.17 -8.43 7.96
N TYR A 187 1.51 -7.84 9.09
CA TYR A 187 2.71 -8.15 9.85
C TYR A 187 2.39 -8.17 11.34
N ALA A 188 2.68 -9.28 12.01
CA ALA A 188 2.67 -9.36 13.47
C ALA A 188 3.55 -10.50 13.95
N ASN A 189 4.11 -10.37 15.16
CA ASN A 189 4.87 -11.43 15.84
C ASN A 189 6.01 -12.02 14.98
N GLY A 190 6.60 -11.21 14.12
CA GLY A 190 7.64 -11.68 13.20
C GLY A 190 7.10 -12.55 12.07
N GLU A 191 5.86 -12.44 11.67
CA GLU A 191 5.33 -13.13 10.48
C GLU A 191 4.67 -12.13 9.53
N GLN A 192 4.97 -12.27 8.24
CA GLN A 192 4.36 -11.50 7.16
C GLN A 192 3.42 -12.38 6.37
N ARG A 193 2.24 -11.85 6.05
CA ARG A 193 1.25 -12.55 5.22
C ARG A 193 0.72 -11.61 4.16
N LEU A 194 0.63 -12.10 2.94
CA LEU A 194 0.14 -11.38 1.79
C LEU A 194 -1.08 -12.11 1.24
N TYR A 195 -2.17 -11.38 1.09
CA TYR A 195 -3.46 -11.85 0.64
C TYR A 195 -3.81 -11.20 -0.69
N ILE A 196 -4.42 -11.97 -1.58
CA ILE A 196 -4.98 -11.51 -2.85
C ILE A 196 -6.45 -11.95 -2.88
N ASN A 197 -7.36 -11.02 -3.11
CA ASN A 197 -8.81 -11.23 -3.15
C ASN A 197 -9.34 -11.99 -1.93
N GLY A 198 -8.86 -11.59 -0.74
CA GLY A 198 -9.26 -12.17 0.55
C GLY A 198 -8.65 -13.53 0.87
N SER A 199 -7.90 -14.15 -0.05
CA SER A 199 -7.25 -15.45 0.17
C SER A 199 -5.77 -15.27 0.49
N LEU A 200 -5.26 -16.02 1.47
CA LEU A 200 -3.83 -16.05 1.77
C LEU A 200 -3.06 -16.57 0.56
N SER A 201 -2.19 -15.72 0.01
CA SER A 201 -1.36 -16.07 -1.15
C SER A 201 0.00 -16.61 -0.69
N THR A 202 0.62 -15.99 0.31
CA THR A 202 1.91 -16.46 0.85
C THR A 202 2.16 -15.87 2.25
N SER A 203 2.99 -16.56 3.03
CA SER A 203 3.40 -16.15 4.37
C SER A 203 4.87 -16.48 4.60
N GLN A 204 5.55 -15.64 5.38
CA GLN A 204 6.94 -15.84 5.74
C GLN A 204 7.19 -15.48 7.21
N GLN A 205 7.85 -16.38 7.93
CA GLN A 205 8.42 -16.04 9.24
C GLN A 205 9.64 -15.15 9.04
N VAL A 206 9.57 -13.97 9.61
CA VAL A 206 10.66 -13.03 9.85
C VAL A 206 11.44 -13.52 11.06
N THR A 207 12.16 -14.64 10.92
CA THR A 207 13.14 -15.04 11.95
C THR A 207 14.25 -13.99 12.02
N GLY A 208 14.55 -13.53 13.23
CA GLY A 208 15.58 -12.51 13.51
C GLY A 208 16.96 -12.90 13.00
N GLY A 209 17.71 -11.91 12.52
CA GLY A 209 19.16 -12.02 12.32
C GLY A 209 19.91 -11.91 13.64
#